data_AF-A0A4Y6QZ35-F1
#
_entry.id   AF-A0A4Y6QZ35-F1
#
_cell.length_a   1.000
_cell.length_b   1.000
_cell.length_c   1.000
_cell.angle_alpha   90.00
_cell.angle_beta   90.00
_cell.angle_gamma   90.00
#
_symmetry.space_group_name_H-M   'P 1'
#
loop_
_entity.id
_entity.type
_entity.pdbx_description
1 polymer ?
#
loop_
_entity_poly.entity_id
_entity_poly.type
_entity_poly.pdbx_seq_one_letter_code
_entity_poly.pdbx_strand_id
1 'polypeptide(L)'
;MKAAALEDTTWSEDAVATIIGISHTQEIFTADDLARELRKAPFPNAVGIAFSQARRAGYIEPVSYTTSSQTARKHGVVRTWRRKVNEGFSL
;
A
#
# COMPACT_ATOMS: atom_id res chain seq x y z
N MET A 1 9.63 -30.77 -6.33
CA MET A 1 9.56 -29.66 -7.31
C MET A 1 8.64 -28.57 -6.77
N LYS A 2 9.06 -27.30 -6.81
CA LYS A 2 8.31 -26.14 -6.29
C LYS A 2 7.09 -25.86 -7.17
N ALA A 3 5.89 -26.06 -6.64
CA ALA A 3 4.65 -25.53 -7.20
C ALA A 3 4.44 -24.08 -6.70
N ALA A 4 5.41 -23.20 -6.96
CA ALA A 4 5.33 -21.78 -6.65
C ALA A 4 5.27 -21.03 -7.98
N ALA A 5 4.36 -20.05 -8.11
CA ALA A 5 4.17 -19.20 -9.30
C ALA A 5 3.15 -19.70 -10.35
N LEU A 6 1.95 -20.11 -9.92
CA LEU A 6 0.76 -19.66 -10.67
C LEU A 6 0.50 -18.23 -10.18
N GLU A 7 1.22 -17.30 -10.81
CA GLU A 7 1.27 -15.89 -10.48
C GLU A 7 -0.12 -15.31 -10.64
N ASP A 8 -0.68 -14.81 -9.55
CA ASP A 8 -1.75 -13.83 -9.65
C ASP A 8 -1.14 -12.52 -10.16
N THR A 9 -1.01 -12.43 -11.48
CA THR A 9 -0.38 -11.30 -12.18
C THR A 9 -1.15 -10.00 -11.95
N THR A 10 -2.44 -10.09 -11.63
CA THR A 10 -3.34 -8.94 -11.46
C THR A 10 -3.28 -8.32 -10.07
N TRP A 11 -2.85 -9.07 -9.04
CA TRP A 11 -2.89 -8.57 -7.66
C TRP A 11 -2.10 -7.28 -7.47
N SER A 12 -0.95 -7.14 -8.14
CA SER A 12 -0.12 -5.93 -8.03
C SER A 12 -0.82 -4.71 -8.62
N GLU A 13 -1.50 -4.87 -9.76
CA GLU A 13 -2.22 -3.80 -10.44
C GLU A 13 -3.45 -3.38 -9.62
N ASP A 14 -4.23 -4.36 -9.17
CA ASP A 14 -5.36 -4.15 -8.25
C ASP A 14 -4.89 -3.41 -7.00
N ALA A 15 -3.78 -3.84 -6.39
CA ALA A 15 -3.25 -3.23 -5.18
C ALA A 15 -2.83 -1.76 -5.38
N VAL A 16 -2.17 -1.45 -6.50
CA VAL A 16 -1.81 -0.05 -6.81
C VAL A 16 -3.07 0.77 -7.03
N ALA A 17 -4.06 0.26 -7.76
CA ALA A 17 -5.34 0.94 -7.96
C ALA A 17 -6.08 1.19 -6.63
N THR A 18 -6.15 0.19 -5.74
CA THR A 18 -6.74 0.32 -4.41
C THR A 18 -5.99 1.33 -3.54
N ILE A 19 -4.65 1.33 -3.56
CA ILE A 19 -3.84 2.33 -2.85
C ILE A 19 -4.18 3.75 -3.31
N ILE A 20 -4.30 3.95 -4.63
CA ILE A 20 -4.70 5.25 -5.19
C ILE A 20 -6.10 5.61 -4.68
N GLY A 21 -7.06 4.69 -4.77
CA GLY A 21 -8.42 4.88 -4.25
C GLY A 21 -8.45 5.30 -2.76
N ILE A 22 -7.72 4.59 -1.90
CA ILE A 22 -7.60 4.92 -0.47
C ILE A 22 -7.00 6.33 -0.29
N SER A 23 -5.97 6.68 -1.08
CA SER A 23 -5.33 8.00 -0.99
C SER A 23 -6.26 9.17 -1.36
N HIS A 24 -7.36 8.90 -2.07
CA HIS A 24 -8.37 9.90 -2.39
C HIS A 24 -9.42 10.07 -1.29
N THR A 25 -9.63 9.05 -0.45
CA THR A 25 -10.67 9.05 0.59
C THR A 25 -10.11 9.27 2.00
N GLN A 26 -8.83 8.98 2.20
CA GLN A 26 -8.15 9.10 3.49
C GLN A 26 -6.91 9.98 3.37
N GLU A 27 -6.78 10.95 4.28
CA GLU A 27 -5.60 11.81 4.35
C GLU A 27 -4.34 11.01 4.72
N ILE A 28 -4.47 10.10 5.68
CA ILE A 28 -3.41 9.22 6.18
C ILE A 28 -3.92 7.78 6.18
N PHE A 29 -3.14 6.86 5.60
CA PHE A 29 -3.48 5.44 5.54
C PHE A 29 -2.24 4.54 5.68
N THR A 30 -2.49 3.24 5.84
CA THR A 30 -1.47 2.23 6.15
C THR A 30 -1.60 0.98 5.29
N ALA A 31 -0.67 0.05 5.45
CA ALA A 31 -0.77 -1.28 4.86
C ALA A 31 -1.96 -2.09 5.39
N ASP A 32 -2.46 -1.76 6.59
CA ASP A 32 -3.63 -2.41 7.17
C ASP A 32 -4.92 -1.99 6.45
N ASP A 33 -4.98 -0.74 5.97
CA ASP A 33 -6.09 -0.24 5.15
C ASP A 33 -6.19 -0.99 3.82
N LEU A 34 -5.06 -1.16 3.13
CA LEU A 34 -5.01 -1.97 1.91
C LEU A 34 -5.48 -3.41 2.17
N ALA A 35 -5.08 -4.01 3.30
CA ALA A 35 -5.47 -5.37 3.66
C ALA A 35 -6.97 -5.51 3.99
N ARG A 36 -7.67 -4.42 4.31
CA ARG A 36 -9.12 -4.40 4.51
C ARG A 36 -9.88 -4.29 3.19
N GLU A 37 -9.34 -3.55 2.22
CA GLU A 37 -10.01 -3.23 0.95
C GLU A 37 -9.69 -4.21 -0.19
N LEU A 38 -8.60 -4.97 -0.08
CA LEU A 38 -8.14 -5.88 -1.13
C LEU A 38 -8.09 -7.33 -0.65
N ARG A 39 -8.31 -8.26 -1.59
CA ARG A 39 -8.07 -9.69 -1.40
C ARG A 39 -6.64 -9.97 -0.91
N LYS A 40 -6.49 -11.09 -0.18
CA LYS A 40 -5.24 -11.49 0.47
C LYS A 40 -4.06 -11.49 -0.51
N ALA A 41 -2.94 -10.93 -0.07
CA ALA A 41 -1.70 -10.92 -0.81
C ALA A 41 -1.23 -12.35 -1.19
N PRO A 42 -0.75 -12.56 -2.43
CA PRO A 42 -0.29 -13.87 -2.89
C PRO A 42 0.99 -14.32 -2.18
N PHE A 43 1.80 -13.38 -1.68
CA PHE A 43 3.03 -13.66 -0.95
C PHE A 43 3.41 -12.51 0.02
N PRO A 44 4.24 -12.77 1.05
CA PRO A 44 4.41 -11.86 2.20
C PRO A 44 4.90 -10.45 1.85
N ASN A 45 5.72 -10.29 0.80
CA ASN A 45 6.28 -9.00 0.37
C ASN A 45 5.44 -8.27 -0.69
N ALA A 46 4.34 -8.84 -1.17
CA ALA A 46 3.53 -8.25 -2.26
C ALA A 46 3.03 -6.85 -1.89
N VAL A 47 2.56 -6.67 -0.64
CA VAL A 47 2.10 -5.38 -0.10
C VAL A 47 3.21 -4.34 -0.15
N GLY A 48 4.40 -4.67 0.34
CA GLY A 48 5.54 -3.74 0.32
C GLY A 48 5.92 -3.32 -1.10
N ILE A 49 5.83 -4.26 -2.06
CA ILE A 49 6.08 -4.00 -3.48
C ILE A 49 5.04 -3.02 -4.05
N ALA A 50 3.75 -3.23 -3.79
CA ALA A 50 2.68 -2.35 -4.29
C ALA A 50 2.84 -0.90 -3.77
N PHE A 51 3.10 -0.71 -2.47
CA PHE A 51 3.37 0.62 -1.91
C PHE A 51 4.64 1.26 -2.52
N SER A 52 5.67 0.46 -2.80
CA SER A 52 6.90 0.94 -3.43
C SER A 52 6.65 1.39 -4.87
N GLN A 53 5.84 0.64 -5.63
CA GLN A 53 5.42 1.01 -6.99
C GLN A 53 4.61 2.29 -6.99
N ALA A 54 3.58 2.39 -6.14
CA ALA A 54 2.73 3.57 -6.04
C ALA A 54 3.52 4.84 -5.67
N ARG A 55 4.47 4.72 -4.73
CA ARG A 55 5.40 5.81 -4.37
C ARG A 55 6.29 6.20 -5.54
N ARG A 56 6.91 5.22 -6.22
CA ARG A 56 7.81 5.48 -7.35
C ARG A 56 7.08 6.16 -8.51
N ALA A 57 5.80 5.83 -8.72
CA ALA A 57 4.94 6.48 -9.70
C ALA A 57 4.45 7.88 -9.26
N GLY A 58 4.75 8.31 -8.02
CA GLY A 58 4.42 9.64 -7.54
C GLY A 58 2.98 9.81 -7.04
N TYR A 59 2.24 8.73 -6.81
CA TYR A 59 0.86 8.82 -6.30
C TYR A 59 0.81 9.09 -4.79
N ILE A 60 1.78 8.56 -4.05
CA ILE A 60 1.81 8.59 -2.58
C ILE A 60 3.20 8.92 -2.06
N GLU A 61 3.26 9.38 -0.82
CA GLU A 61 4.52 9.63 -0.11
C GLU A 61 4.45 9.18 1.35
N PRO A 62 5.59 8.78 1.93
CA PRO A 62 5.63 8.37 3.32
C PRO A 62 5.53 9.60 4.24
N VAL A 63 4.77 9.48 5.34
CA VAL A 63 4.58 10.58 6.30
C VAL A 63 5.28 10.30 7.61
N SER A 64 4.99 9.14 8.21
CA SER A 64 5.51 8.77 9.52
C SER A 64 5.38 7.25 9.72
N TYR A 65 5.38 6.81 10.97
CA TYR A 65 5.06 5.47 11.40
C TYR A 65 3.98 5.49 12.48
N THR A 66 3.18 4.44 12.55
CA THR A 66 2.19 4.22 13.59
C THR A 66 2.20 2.76 14.02
N THR A 67 1.48 2.42 15.09
CA THR A 67 1.28 1.02 15.51
C THR A 67 0.16 0.38 14.71
N SER A 68 0.41 -0.83 14.21
CA SER A 68 -0.57 -1.68 13.52
C SER A 68 -1.82 -1.87 14.36
N SER A 69 -2.99 -1.76 13.73
CA SER A 69 -4.28 -2.01 14.37
C SER A 69 -4.69 -3.49 14.31
N GLN A 70 -3.98 -4.32 13.53
CA GLN A 70 -4.30 -5.75 13.40
C GLN A 70 -3.88 -6.53 14.66
N THR A 71 -4.80 -7.33 15.21
CA THR A 71 -4.57 -8.18 16.40
C THR A 71 -3.37 -9.12 16.24
N ALA A 72 -3.15 -9.67 15.04
CA ALA A 72 -2.02 -10.57 14.74
C ALA A 72 -0.66 -9.85 14.72
N ARG A 73 -0.67 -8.52 14.59
CA ARG A 73 0.52 -7.64 14.62
C ARG A 73 0.34 -6.55 15.68
N LYS A 74 -0.34 -6.86 16.78
CA LYS A 74 -0.52 -5.94 17.88
C LYS A 74 0.89 -5.52 18.33
N HIS A 75 1.19 -4.22 18.29
CA HIS A 75 2.52 -3.60 18.52
C HIS A 75 3.52 -3.58 17.35
N GLY A 76 3.19 -4.09 16.17
CA GLY A 76 4.03 -3.93 14.99
C GLY A 76 4.02 -2.50 14.48
N VAL A 77 5.18 -1.91 14.19
CA VAL A 77 5.27 -0.58 13.58
C VAL A 77 4.96 -0.68 12.08
N VAL A 78 3.98 0.10 11.62
CA VAL A 78 3.61 0.22 10.20
C VAL A 78 3.84 1.65 9.74
N ARG A 79 4.26 1.80 8.48
CA ARG A 79 4.46 3.11 7.87
C ARG A 79 3.12 3.73 7.51
N THR A 80 2.97 5.03 7.74
CA THR A 80 1.83 5.82 7.28
C THR A 80 2.16 6.51 5.97
N TRP A 81 1.15 6.63 5.12
CA TRP A 81 1.23 7.17 3.78
C TRP A 81 0.15 8.21 3.59
N ARG A 82 0.42 9.18 2.71
CA ARG A 82 -0.58 10.12 2.20
C ARG A 82 -0.48 10.22 0.68
N ARG A 83 -1.50 10.79 0.07
CA ARG A 83 -1.44 11.18 -1.34
C ARG A 83 -0.36 12.23 -1.55
N LYS A 84 0.47 12.05 -2.57
CA LYS A 84 1.43 13.07 -2.98
C LYS A 84 0.67 14.11 -3.81
N VAL A 85 0.54 15.32 -3.28
CA VAL A 85 0.04 16.46 -4.05
C VAL A 85 1.24 17.00 -4.82
N ASN A 86 1.19 16.98 -6.14
CA ASN A 86 2.13 17.79 -6.92
C ASN A 86 1.74 19.25 -6.67
N GLU A 87 2.42 19.91 -5.74
CA GLU A 87 2.45 21.36 -5.67
C GLU A 87 3.08 21.84 -6.98
N GLY A 88 2.21 22.13 -7.96
CA GLY A 88 2.61 22.72 -9.21
C GLY A 88 3.31 24.04 -8.93
N PHE A 89 4.50 24.16 -9.50
CA PHE A 89 5.26 25.39 -9.70
C PHE A 89 4.30 26.58 -9.89
N SER A 90 4.24 27.51 -8.93
CA SER A 90 3.65 28.82 -9.17
C SER A 90 4.63 29.59 -10.06
N LEU A 91 4.23 29.89 -11.30
CA LEU A 91 4.86 30.90 -12.15
C LEU A 91 4.36 32.29 -11.74
#